data_AF-A0A4Z2HAH5-F1
#
_entry.id   AF-A0A4Z2HAH5-F1
#
_cell.length_a   1.000
_cell.length_b   1.000
_cell.length_c   1.000
_cell.angle_alpha   90.00
_cell.angle_beta   90.00
_cell.angle_gamma   90.00
#
_symmetry.space_group_name_H-M   'P 1'
#
loop_
_entity.id
_entity.type
_entity.pdbx_description
1 polymer ?
#
loop_
_entity_poly.entity_id
_entity_poly.type
_entity_poly.pdbx_seq_one_letter_code
_entity_poly.pdbx_strand_id
1 'polypeptide(L)'
;MRQRELQHGIPITDENDNRLGESPKAAQQAISQVVVSRILMASPGMAIPPFLMNHLEKKAFLKKFPWMSAPIQVGLVGFCLVFATPLCCALFPQKSSMSVSRLEPELQEKIRANHPGVERVYFNKGL
;
A
#
# COMPACT_ATOMS: atom_id res chain seq x y z
N MET A 1 16.66 1.89 2.43
CA MET A 1 16.20 2.58 1.19
C MET A 1 15.10 3.60 1.49
N ARG A 2 13.92 3.20 1.99
CA ARG A 2 12.78 4.09 2.32
C ARG A 2 13.08 5.26 3.28
N GLN A 3 14.04 5.11 4.20
CA GLN A 3 14.45 6.21 5.10
C GLN A 3 15.10 7.39 4.35
N ARG A 4 15.84 7.12 3.27
CA ARG A 4 16.42 8.18 2.42
C ARG A 4 15.33 8.93 1.66
N GLU A 5 14.33 8.22 1.15
CA GLU A 5 13.17 8.82 0.46
C GLU A 5 12.41 9.79 1.37
N LEU A 6 12.27 9.47 2.67
CA LEU A 6 11.65 10.37 3.64
C LEU A 6 12.47 11.64 3.92
N GLN A 7 13.79 11.57 3.77
CA GLN A 7 14.70 12.70 4.01
C GLN A 7 14.94 13.54 2.75
N HIS A 8 15.11 12.90 1.60
CA HIS A 8 15.55 13.53 0.34
C HIS A 8 14.42 13.65 -0.70
N GLY A 9 13.31 12.94 -0.49
CA GLY A 9 12.16 12.93 -1.39
C GLY A 9 12.15 11.76 -2.38
N ILE A 10 11.05 11.73 -3.13
CA ILE A 10 10.86 10.88 -4.31
C ILE A 10 10.58 11.74 -5.54
N PRO A 11 10.88 11.24 -6.75
CA PRO A 11 10.66 11.99 -7.98
C PRO A 11 9.17 12.25 -8.19
N ILE A 12 8.85 13.52 -8.44
CA ILE A 12 7.53 13.96 -8.89
C ILE A 12 7.59 14.35 -10.37
N THR A 13 6.51 14.05 -11.07
CA THR A 13 6.37 14.21 -12.53
C THR A 13 5.09 14.98 -12.88
N ASP A 14 5.04 15.57 -14.06
CA ASP A 14 3.80 16.10 -14.64
C ASP A 14 2.98 14.99 -15.35
N GLU A 15 1.93 15.38 -16.07
CA GLU A 15 1.11 14.44 -16.86
C GLU A 15 1.83 13.83 -18.06
N ASN A 16 2.89 14.49 -18.54
CA ASN A 16 3.71 14.07 -19.66
C ASN A 16 4.94 13.27 -19.20
N ASP A 17 4.96 12.82 -17.93
CA ASP A 17 6.09 12.14 -17.28
C ASP A 17 7.41 12.97 -17.26
N ASN A 18 7.32 14.29 -17.39
CA ASN A 18 8.46 15.18 -17.18
C ASN A 18 8.74 15.33 -15.69
N ARG A 19 10.00 15.13 -15.29
CA ARG A 19 10.42 15.23 -13.88
C ARG A 19 10.47 16.68 -13.43
N LEU A 20 9.68 17.01 -12.40
CA LEU A 20 9.55 18.35 -11.83
C LEU A 20 10.47 18.58 -10.62
N GLY A 21 10.86 17.51 -9.94
CA GLY A 21 11.76 17.58 -8.78
C GLY A 21 11.61 16.37 -7.85
N GLU A 22 12.13 16.52 -6.63
CA GLU A 22 12.02 15.54 -5.55
C GLU A 22 11.19 16.11 -4.41
N SER A 23 10.27 15.32 -3.85
CA SER A 23 9.41 15.77 -2.75
C SER A 23 9.40 14.79 -1.57
N PRO A 24 9.92 15.18 -0.40
CA PRO A 24 9.75 14.46 0.87
C PRO A 24 8.28 14.24 1.27
N LYS A 25 7.40 15.23 1.04
CA LYS A 25 5.96 15.08 1.34
C LYS A 25 5.29 14.03 0.45
N ALA A 26 5.65 13.98 -0.83
CA ALA A 26 5.20 12.90 -1.72
C ALA A 26 5.67 11.54 -1.19
N ALA A 27 6.91 11.45 -0.70
CA ALA A 27 7.45 10.22 -0.10
C ALA A 27 6.68 9.80 1.15
N GLN A 28 6.36 10.73 2.05
CA GLN A 28 5.57 10.45 3.25
C GLN A 28 4.17 9.92 2.89
N GLN A 29 3.49 10.54 1.94
CA GLN A 29 2.16 10.10 1.49
C GLN A 29 2.24 8.73 0.80
N ALA A 30 3.24 8.51 -0.05
CA ALA A 30 3.47 7.24 -0.72
C ALA A 30 3.68 6.10 0.29
N ILE A 31 4.59 6.31 1.24
CA ILE A 31 4.98 5.28 2.22
C ILE A 31 3.82 4.98 3.17
N SER A 32 3.11 5.99 3.65
CA SER A 32 1.94 5.78 4.53
C SER A 32 0.87 4.95 3.84
N GLN A 33 0.55 5.23 2.57
CA GLN A 33 -0.40 4.43 1.80
C GLN A 33 0.07 2.97 1.62
N VAL A 34 1.36 2.75 1.31
CA VAL A 34 1.92 1.40 1.17
C VAL A 34 1.88 0.63 2.49
N VAL A 35 2.20 1.28 3.61
CA VAL A 35 2.14 0.66 4.94
C VAL A 35 0.72 0.23 5.27
N VAL A 36 -0.26 1.12 5.08
CA VAL A 36 -1.69 0.80 5.31
C VAL A 36 -2.14 -0.36 4.42
N SER A 37 -1.79 -0.34 3.12
CA SER A 37 -2.12 -1.41 2.19
C SER A 37 -1.54 -2.77 2.64
N ARG A 38 -0.30 -2.80 3.14
CA ARG A 38 0.34 -4.03 3.61
C ARG A 38 -0.33 -4.58 4.87
N ILE A 39 -0.70 -3.71 5.81
CA ILE A 39 -1.45 -4.10 7.01
C ILE A 39 -2.79 -4.71 6.62
N LEU A 40 -3.51 -4.07 5.70
CA LEU A 40 -4.82 -4.54 5.24
C LEU A 40 -4.73 -5.86 4.48
N MET A 41 -3.65 -6.09 3.72
CA MET A 41 -3.42 -7.37 3.05
C MET A 41 -3.16 -8.51 4.05
N ALA A 42 -2.45 -8.24 5.15
CA ALA A 42 -2.10 -9.26 6.15
C ALA A 42 -3.23 -9.56 7.15
N SER A 43 -4.09 -8.58 7.44
CA SER A 43 -5.10 -8.65 8.50
C SER A 43 -6.10 -9.82 8.34
N PRO A 44 -6.66 -10.10 7.14
CA PRO A 44 -7.60 -11.23 6.96
C PRO A 44 -6.94 -12.58 7.23
N GLY A 45 -5.70 -12.77 6.74
CA GLY A 45 -4.94 -14.01 6.95
C GLY A 45 -4.52 -14.24 8.40
N MET A 46 -4.45 -13.19 9.23
CA MET A 46 -4.15 -13.32 10.65
C MET A 46 -5.40 -13.45 11.52
N ALA A 47 -6.54 -12.86 11.13
CA ALA A 47 -7.75 -12.84 11.95
C ALA A 47 -8.72 -14.00 11.66
N ILE A 48 -8.91 -14.35 10.38
CA ILE A 48 -9.93 -15.31 9.96
C ILE A 48 -9.54 -16.75 10.35
N PRO A 49 -8.30 -17.23 10.15
CA PRO A 49 -7.93 -18.59 10.55
C PRO A 49 -8.04 -18.92 12.03
N PRO A 50 -7.54 -18.12 12.99
CA PRO A 50 -7.69 -18.46 14.40
C PRO A 50 -9.16 -18.43 14.86
N PHE A 51 -9.97 -17.51 14.32
CA PHE A 51 -11.40 -17.47 14.65
C PHE A 51 -12.14 -18.72 14.14
N LEU A 52 -11.88 -19.11 12.89
CA LEU A 52 -12.49 -20.29 12.29
C LEU A 52 -11.98 -21.58 12.96
N MET A 53 -10.69 -21.67 13.24
CA MET A 53 -10.09 -22.83 13.94
C MET A 53 -10.67 -22.99 15.34
N ASN A 54 -10.76 -21.92 16.14
CA ASN A 54 -11.37 -21.98 17.47
C ASN A 54 -12.84 -22.44 17.41
N HIS A 55 -13.57 -22.12 16.33
CA HIS A 55 -14.92 -22.61 16.12
C HIS A 55 -14.97 -24.08 15.69
N LEU A 56 -14.05 -24.51 14.81
CA LEU A 56 -13.95 -25.88 14.32
C LEU A 56 -13.42 -26.86 15.38
N GLU A 57 -12.50 -26.42 16.25
CA GLU A 57 -11.92 -27.23 17.34
C GLU A 57 -12.96 -27.57 18.40
N LYS A 58 -13.93 -26.66 18.61
CA LYS A 58 -15.10 -26.90 19.47
C LYS A 58 -16.09 -27.89 18.86
N LYS A 59 -16.03 -28.15 17.55
CA LYS A 59 -16.83 -29.17 16.87
C LYS A 59 -16.10 -30.52 16.87
N ALA A 60 -16.87 -31.61 16.92
CA ALA A 60 -16.35 -32.98 16.92
C ALA A 60 -15.49 -33.34 15.69
N PHE A 61 -15.52 -32.52 14.63
CA PHE A 61 -14.81 -32.74 13.39
C PHE A 61 -13.28 -32.69 13.56
N LEU A 62 -12.72 -31.65 14.19
CA LEU A 62 -11.26 -31.56 14.42
C LEU A 62 -10.78 -32.50 15.54
N LYS A 63 -11.66 -32.87 16.49
CA LYS A 63 -11.35 -33.90 17.49
C LYS A 63 -11.20 -35.30 16.87
N LYS A 64 -11.83 -35.55 15.73
CA LYS A 64 -11.77 -36.82 14.98
C LYS A 64 -10.60 -36.87 13.99
N PHE A 65 -10.18 -35.73 13.45
CA PHE A 65 -9.08 -35.64 12.47
C PHE A 65 -8.11 -34.48 12.77
N PRO A 66 -7.24 -34.62 13.79
CA PRO A 66 -6.33 -33.55 14.22
C PRO A 66 -5.29 -33.16 13.17
N TRP A 67 -4.93 -34.05 12.25
CA TRP A 67 -3.98 -33.77 11.16
C TRP A 67 -4.52 -32.80 10.10
N MET A 68 -5.85 -32.61 10.02
CA MET A 68 -6.47 -31.67 9.06
C MET A 68 -6.31 -30.19 9.45
N SER A 69 -5.85 -29.89 10.67
CA SER A 69 -5.62 -28.52 11.14
C SER A 69 -4.64 -27.75 10.24
N ALA A 70 -3.47 -28.30 9.95
CA ALA A 70 -2.47 -27.63 9.12
C ALA A 70 -2.96 -27.37 7.67
N PRO A 71 -3.54 -28.34 6.93
CA PRO A 71 -4.11 -28.09 5.60
C PRO A 71 -5.22 -27.04 5.58
N ILE A 72 -6.13 -27.06 6.55
CA ILE A 72 -7.24 -26.07 6.63
C ILE A 72 -6.67 -24.67 6.84
N GLN A 73 -5.70 -24.51 7.74
CA GLN A 73 -5.09 -23.22 8.02
C GLN A 73 -4.35 -22.67 6.79
N VAL A 74 -3.53 -23.50 6.14
CA VAL A 74 -2.80 -23.11 4.92
C VAL A 74 -3.78 -22.77 3.78
N GLY A 75 -4.82 -23.58 3.59
CA GLY A 75 -5.84 -23.35 2.58
C GLY A 75 -6.59 -22.04 2.78
N LEU A 76 -6.97 -21.73 4.03
CA LEU A 76 -7.71 -20.51 4.35
C LEU A 76 -6.84 -19.25 4.23
N VAL A 77 -5.59 -19.30 4.69
CA VAL A 77 -4.63 -18.19 4.50
C VAL A 77 -4.37 -17.99 3.01
N GLY A 78 -4.12 -19.06 2.26
CA GLY A 78 -3.91 -19.02 0.81
C GLY A 78 -5.10 -18.40 0.09
N PHE A 79 -6.32 -18.84 0.41
CA PHE A 79 -7.54 -18.26 -0.13
C PHE A 79 -7.65 -16.76 0.17
N CYS A 80 -7.42 -16.34 1.41
CA CYS A 80 -7.47 -14.92 1.77
C CYS A 80 -6.45 -14.08 1.00
N LEU A 81 -5.22 -14.58 0.83
CA LEU A 81 -4.16 -13.87 0.10
C LEU A 81 -4.49 -13.72 -1.39
N VAL A 82 -5.05 -14.76 -2.02
CA VAL A 82 -5.43 -14.73 -3.45
C VAL A 82 -6.39 -13.58 -3.75
N PHE A 83 -7.32 -13.26 -2.85
CA PHE A 83 -8.25 -12.14 -3.05
C PHE A 83 -7.74 -10.82 -2.48
N ALA A 84 -7.04 -10.84 -1.35
CA ALA A 84 -6.56 -9.62 -0.70
C ALA A 84 -5.51 -8.89 -1.54
N THR A 85 -4.57 -9.62 -2.17
CA THR A 85 -3.51 -9.00 -2.98
C THR A 85 -4.04 -8.20 -4.17
N PRO A 86 -4.86 -8.74 -5.10
CA PRO A 86 -5.37 -7.95 -6.23
C PRO A 86 -6.29 -6.82 -5.77
N LEU A 87 -7.08 -7.01 -4.71
CA LEU A 87 -7.95 -5.97 -4.14
C LEU A 87 -7.14 -4.81 -3.56
N CYS A 88 -6.06 -5.08 -2.82
CA CYS A 88 -5.18 -4.05 -2.31
C CYS A 88 -4.46 -3.29 -3.42
N CYS A 89 -3.99 -3.97 -4.47
CA CYS A 89 -3.37 -3.32 -5.63
C CYS A 89 -4.36 -2.40 -6.37
N ALA A 90 -5.64 -2.77 -6.43
CA ALA A 90 -6.69 -1.95 -7.03
C ALA A 90 -7.05 -0.73 -6.16
N LEU A 91 -7.16 -0.91 -4.85
CA LEU A 91 -7.47 0.18 -3.90
C LEU A 91 -6.30 1.16 -3.74
N PHE A 92 -5.05 0.68 -3.85
CA PHE A 92 -3.83 1.47 -3.67
C PHE A 92 -2.95 1.38 -4.93
N PRO A 93 -3.32 2.08 -6.03
CA PRO A 93 -2.61 1.98 -7.31
C PRO A 93 -1.17 2.48 -7.20
N GLN A 94 -0.25 1.96 -8.02
CA GLN A 94 1.19 2.28 -7.91
C GLN A 94 1.54 3.76 -8.17
N LYS A 95 0.92 4.40 -9.17
CA LYS A 95 1.05 5.84 -9.45
C LYS A 95 -0.05 6.59 -8.70
N SER A 96 0.34 7.61 -7.94
CA SER A 96 -0.59 8.50 -7.23
C SER A 96 -0.36 9.93 -7.68
N SER A 97 -1.38 10.78 -7.50
CA SER A 97 -1.26 12.22 -7.72
C SER A 97 -1.54 13.02 -6.45
N MET A 98 -0.96 14.22 -6.38
CA MET A 98 -1.26 15.21 -5.35
C MET A 98 -1.25 16.62 -5.94
N SER A 99 -1.95 17.56 -5.31
CA SER A 99 -1.91 18.96 -5.72
C SER A 99 -0.55 19.58 -5.41
N VAL A 100 -0.07 20.46 -6.30
CA VAL A 100 1.13 21.27 -6.10
C VAL A 100 1.08 22.04 -4.78
N SER A 101 -0.11 22.51 -4.36
CA SER A 101 -0.31 23.21 -3.07
C SER A 101 0.12 22.42 -1.84
N ARG A 102 0.15 21.07 -1.93
CA ARG A 102 0.57 20.19 -0.83
C ARG A 102 2.08 19.95 -0.80
N LEU A 103 2.83 20.38 -1.81
CA LEU A 103 4.29 20.22 -1.88
C LEU A 103 5.03 21.19 -0.94
N GLU A 104 6.34 21.10 -0.93
CA GLU A 104 7.26 22.03 -0.25
C GLU A 104 7.19 23.43 -0.90
N PRO A 105 7.17 24.54 -0.13
CA PRO A 105 7.03 25.89 -0.68
C PRO A 105 8.05 26.22 -1.79
N GLU A 106 9.32 25.85 -1.58
CA GLU A 106 10.39 26.03 -2.56
C GLU A 106 10.10 25.31 -3.88
N LEU A 107 9.54 24.11 -3.81
CA LEU A 107 9.18 23.31 -4.97
C LEU A 107 7.93 23.87 -5.67
N GLN A 108 6.99 24.43 -4.91
CA GLN A 108 5.83 25.13 -5.46
C GLN A 108 6.23 26.35 -6.28
N GLU A 109 7.12 27.19 -5.75
CA GLU A 109 7.64 28.36 -6.46
C GLU A 109 8.37 27.95 -7.73
N LYS A 110 9.22 26.92 -7.66
CA LYS A 110 9.95 26.39 -8.82
C LYS A 110 9.01 25.87 -9.91
N ILE A 111 7.95 25.14 -9.54
CA ILE A 111 6.96 24.62 -10.49
C ILE A 111 6.16 25.76 -11.10
N ARG A 112 5.72 26.75 -10.31
CA ARG A 112 4.97 27.90 -10.82
C ARG A 112 5.80 28.76 -11.77
N ALA A 113 7.10 28.89 -11.53
CA ALA A 113 8.01 29.66 -12.38
C ALA A 113 8.32 28.95 -13.71
N ASN A 114 8.59 27.64 -13.68
CA ASN A 114 9.05 26.89 -14.87
C ASN A 114 7.91 26.21 -15.65
N HIS A 115 6.80 25.91 -14.98
CA HIS A 115 5.65 25.19 -15.54
C HIS A 115 4.33 25.85 -15.10
N PRO A 116 4.07 27.09 -15.54
CA PRO A 116 2.82 27.79 -15.20
C PRO A 116 1.62 27.00 -15.75
N GLY A 117 0.73 26.58 -14.84
CA GLY A 117 -0.47 25.79 -15.17
C GLY A 117 -0.49 24.36 -14.62
N VAL A 118 0.62 23.84 -14.08
CA VAL A 118 0.62 22.52 -13.43
C VAL A 118 -0.03 22.63 -12.04
N GLU A 119 -1.23 22.06 -11.89
CA GLU A 119 -1.94 22.01 -10.60
C GLU A 119 -1.73 20.71 -9.83
N ARG A 120 -1.40 19.63 -10.54
CA ARG A 120 -1.23 18.28 -10.00
C ARG A 120 0.10 17.69 -10.44
N VAL A 121 0.71 16.95 -9.54
CA VAL A 121 1.93 16.17 -9.79
C VAL A 121 1.67 14.70 -9.53
N TYR A 122 2.45 13.85 -10.19
CA TYR A 122 2.34 12.41 -10.14
C TYR A 122 3.63 11.81 -9.58
N PHE A 123 3.50 10.77 -8.77
CA PHE A 123 4.62 10.07 -8.16
C PHE A 123 4.34 8.58 -8.05
N ASN A 124 5.42 7.79 -8.13
CA ASN A 124 5.35 6.36 -7.94
C ASN A 124 5.56 6.02 -6.47
N LYS A 125 4.67 5.19 -5.90
CA LYS A 125 4.72 4.80 -4.49
C LYS A 125 5.69 3.65 -4.19
N GLY A 126 6.24 3.03 -5.25
CA GLY A 126 7.17 1.91 -5.17
C GLY A 126 6.58 0.73 -4.40
N LEU A 127 5.48 0.18 -4.94
CA LEU A 127 4.90 -1.08 -4.46
C LEU A 127 5.89 -2.24 -4.60
#